data_AF-A0A933UX34-F1
#
_entry.id   AF-A0A933UX34-F1
#
_cell.length_a   1.000
_cell.length_b   1.000
_cell.length_c   1.000
_cell.angle_alpha   90.00
_cell.angle_beta   90.00
_cell.angle_gamma   90.00
#
_symmetry.space_group_name_H-M   'P 1'
#
loop_
_entity.id
_entity.type
_entity.pdbx_description
1 polymer ?
#
loop_
_entity_poly.entity_id
_entity_poly.type
_entity_poly.pdbx_seq_one_letter_code
_entity_poly.pdbx_strand_id
1 'polypeptide(L)'
;MRGTFKLLVVGLAFVVGGAGLARADYQRDVWAPLHAAPAATKATDAECLACHKEVFDDRPLVRSPKGVPAEKTKAWYQQFDTYQGAQDSFHRRHLTSDFARQVMDLTCAFCHQGHDPREESAVPPLPAGTPKPFTLRKQVNAETTCLMCHGAFPNESMGLPESWAAMRADLEPEGVANGCLTCHEEQFRTQRHRVTYLRPEAIEERAKKSSDVCYGCHGGRAWYRISYPYPRTPWPGMDPEVPDWAKNRPNQSDPRYRRP
;
A
#
# COMPACT_ATOMS: atom_id res chain seq x y z
N MET A 1 -41.37 61.57 25.13
CA MET A 1 -41.86 60.41 24.36
C MET A 1 -40.67 59.52 24.03
N ARG A 2 -40.56 58.37 24.69
CA ARG A 2 -39.51 57.36 24.48
C ARG A 2 -39.99 56.37 23.41
N GLY A 3 -39.32 56.33 22.26
CA GLY A 3 -39.58 55.35 21.21
C GLY A 3 -38.45 54.33 21.13
N THR A 4 -38.65 53.17 21.73
CA THR A 4 -37.75 52.00 21.60
C THR A 4 -38.01 51.31 20.26
N PHE A 5 -37.04 51.33 19.36
CA PHE A 5 -37.02 50.51 18.14
C PHE A 5 -36.56 49.10 18.52
N LYS A 6 -37.47 48.12 18.47
CA LYS A 6 -37.11 46.69 18.58
C LYS A 6 -36.80 46.17 17.18
N LEU A 7 -35.53 45.88 16.91
CA LEU A 7 -35.10 45.16 15.71
C LEU A 7 -35.50 43.69 15.88
N LEU A 8 -36.44 43.22 15.05
CA LEU A 8 -36.84 41.81 15.02
C LEU A 8 -35.87 41.06 14.10
N VAL A 9 -34.91 40.34 14.69
CA VAL A 9 -34.06 39.40 13.94
C VAL A 9 -34.85 38.09 13.78
N VAL A 10 -35.37 37.86 12.58
CA VAL A 10 -35.95 36.56 12.20
C VAL A 10 -34.77 35.64 11.88
N GLY A 11 -34.40 34.80 12.85
CA GLY A 11 -33.47 33.70 12.63
C GLY A 11 -34.13 32.62 11.78
N LEU A 12 -33.65 32.44 10.55
CA LEU A 12 -33.98 31.27 9.74
C LEU A 12 -33.28 30.07 10.36
N ALA A 13 -33.99 29.32 11.21
CA ALA A 13 -33.53 28.02 11.67
C ALA A 13 -33.62 27.05 10.49
N PHE A 14 -32.49 26.73 9.87
CA PHE A 14 -32.38 25.54 9.02
C PHE A 14 -32.60 24.33 9.92
N VAL A 15 -33.81 23.75 9.83
CA VAL A 15 -34.05 22.38 10.27
C VAL A 15 -33.25 21.50 9.33
N VAL A 16 -32.03 21.15 9.73
CA VAL A 16 -31.35 19.97 9.19
C VAL A 16 -32.21 18.80 9.63
N GLY A 17 -33.11 18.37 8.75
CA GLY A 17 -33.84 17.13 8.91
C GLY A 17 -32.81 16.02 9.06
N GLY A 18 -32.61 15.58 10.30
CA GLY A 18 -32.00 14.30 10.60
C GLY A 18 -32.93 13.22 10.05
N ALA A 19 -32.82 12.95 8.75
CA ALA A 19 -33.25 11.67 8.21
C ALA A 19 -32.42 10.63 8.97
N GLY A 20 -33.07 9.93 9.91
CA GLY A 20 -32.47 8.79 10.56
C GLY A 20 -31.87 7.90 9.48
N LEU A 21 -30.59 7.60 9.61
CA LEU A 21 -29.88 6.65 8.75
C LEU A 21 -30.73 5.39 8.69
N ALA A 22 -31.50 5.24 7.62
CA ALA A 22 -32.19 4.01 7.32
C ALA A 22 -31.11 2.93 7.39
N ARG A 23 -31.33 1.90 8.23
CA ARG A 23 -30.38 0.81 8.42
C ARG A 23 -29.82 0.43 7.05
N ALA A 24 -28.50 0.60 6.89
CA ALA A 24 -27.80 0.33 5.65
C ALA A 24 -28.29 -1.03 5.12
N ASP A 25 -28.83 -1.02 3.91
CA ASP A 25 -29.29 -2.24 3.27
C ASP A 25 -28.10 -2.72 2.47
N TYR A 26 -27.34 -3.64 3.06
CA TYR A 26 -26.15 -4.20 2.42
C TYR A 26 -26.40 -4.62 0.98
N GLN A 27 -27.56 -5.21 0.69
CA GLN A 27 -27.89 -5.72 -0.65
C GLN A 27 -28.12 -4.61 -1.66
N ARG A 28 -28.58 -3.43 -1.23
CA ARG A 28 -28.69 -2.24 -2.08
C ARG A 28 -27.36 -1.50 -2.16
N ASP A 29 -26.71 -1.32 -1.02
CA ASP A 29 -25.56 -0.43 -0.87
C ASP A 29 -24.29 -1.00 -1.55
N VAL A 30 -24.19 -2.34 -1.69
CA VAL A 30 -23.14 -2.97 -2.51
C VAL A 30 -23.15 -2.51 -3.97
N TRP A 31 -24.29 -2.06 -4.49
CA TRP A 31 -24.44 -1.52 -5.85
C TRP A 31 -24.25 -0.02 -5.95
N ALA A 32 -23.93 0.66 -4.84
CA ALA A 32 -23.68 2.09 -4.86
C ALA A 32 -22.53 2.43 -5.84
N PRO A 33 -22.63 3.53 -6.62
CA PRO A 33 -21.59 3.91 -7.58
C PRO A 33 -20.19 3.99 -6.97
N LEU A 34 -20.07 4.32 -5.68
CA LEU A 34 -18.81 4.40 -4.94
C LEU A 34 -18.02 3.07 -4.89
N HIS A 35 -18.67 1.93 -5.11
CA HIS A 35 -18.00 0.62 -5.17
C HIS A 35 -17.41 0.27 -6.55
N ALA A 36 -17.72 1.04 -7.59
CA ALA A 36 -17.31 0.78 -8.97
C ALA A 36 -16.39 1.88 -9.53
N ALA A 37 -15.53 1.51 -10.48
CA ALA A 37 -14.76 2.48 -11.24
C ALA A 37 -15.69 3.29 -12.18
N PRO A 38 -15.46 4.61 -12.39
CA PRO A 38 -14.31 5.40 -11.94
C PRO A 38 -14.51 6.10 -10.57
N ALA A 39 -15.65 5.94 -9.90
CA ALA A 39 -15.90 6.64 -8.64
C ALA A 39 -15.01 6.10 -7.51
N ALA A 40 -14.90 4.77 -7.38
CA ALA A 40 -14.06 4.12 -6.38
C ALA A 40 -12.58 4.56 -6.44
N THR A 41 -12.04 4.76 -7.65
CA THR A 41 -10.62 5.14 -7.84
C THR A 41 -10.34 6.61 -7.55
N LYS A 42 -11.38 7.44 -7.39
CA LYS A 42 -11.28 8.87 -7.06
C LYS A 42 -11.81 9.19 -5.66
N ALA A 43 -12.36 8.20 -4.98
CA ALA A 43 -12.92 8.35 -3.64
C ALA A 43 -11.82 8.78 -2.66
N THR A 44 -12.19 9.69 -1.77
CA THR A 44 -11.37 10.05 -0.60
C THR A 44 -11.53 9.01 0.50
N ASP A 45 -10.54 8.91 1.39
CA ASP A 45 -10.65 8.06 2.57
C ASP A 45 -11.88 8.42 3.41
N ALA A 46 -12.24 9.69 3.49
CA ALA A 46 -13.42 10.15 4.24
C ALA A 46 -14.73 9.57 3.68
N GLU A 47 -14.87 9.47 2.36
CA GLU A 47 -16.05 8.87 1.71
C GLU A 47 -16.13 7.36 1.98
N CYS A 48 -14.99 6.66 1.90
CA CYS A 48 -14.95 5.23 2.21
C CYS A 48 -15.25 4.95 3.69
N LEU A 49 -14.65 5.73 4.59
CA LEU A 49 -14.73 5.52 6.04
C LEU A 49 -16.04 6.01 6.65
N ALA A 50 -16.89 6.70 5.89
CA ALA A 50 -18.26 7.00 6.30
C ALA A 50 -19.07 5.71 6.57
N CYS A 51 -18.79 4.65 5.80
CA CYS A 51 -19.45 3.35 5.94
C CYS A 51 -18.52 2.26 6.47
N HIS A 52 -17.21 2.33 6.21
CA HIS A 52 -16.23 1.29 6.53
C HIS A 52 -15.33 1.59 7.72
N LYS A 53 -15.83 2.33 8.71
CA LYS A 53 -15.01 2.74 9.87
C LYS A 53 -14.51 1.54 10.69
N GLU A 54 -15.25 0.43 10.67
CA GLU A 54 -14.95 -0.80 11.40
C GLU A 54 -13.55 -1.34 11.12
N VAL A 55 -12.99 -1.08 9.94
CA VAL A 55 -11.65 -1.55 9.55
C VAL A 55 -10.53 -1.00 10.46
N PHE A 56 -10.78 0.14 11.13
CA PHE A 56 -9.85 0.71 12.10
C PHE A 56 -10.10 0.32 13.54
N ASP A 57 -11.28 -0.22 13.83
CA ASP A 57 -11.69 -0.68 15.15
C ASP A 57 -11.34 -2.17 15.33
N ASP A 58 -11.30 -2.94 14.24
CA ASP A 58 -10.90 -4.34 14.26
C ASP A 58 -9.51 -4.57 14.86
N ARG A 59 -9.39 -5.58 15.71
CA ARG A 59 -8.16 -5.99 16.39
C ARG A 59 -8.07 -7.50 16.47
N PRO A 60 -6.85 -8.07 16.37
CA PRO A 60 -6.63 -9.45 16.78
C PRO A 60 -7.09 -9.68 18.22
N LEU A 61 -7.63 -10.87 18.49
CA LEU A 61 -7.95 -11.29 19.84
C LEU A 61 -6.67 -11.30 20.70
N VAL A 62 -6.79 -10.88 21.96
CA VAL A 62 -5.66 -10.92 22.92
C VAL A 62 -5.12 -12.34 23.15
N ARG A 63 -5.99 -13.35 22.95
CA ARG A 63 -5.62 -14.77 22.96
C ARG A 63 -6.37 -15.51 21.86
N SER A 64 -5.73 -16.51 21.27
CA SER A 64 -6.42 -17.42 20.35
C SER A 64 -7.51 -18.24 21.08
N PRO A 65 -8.43 -18.89 20.35
CA PRO A 65 -9.40 -19.82 20.96
C PRO A 65 -8.78 -20.97 21.76
N LYS A 66 -7.50 -21.28 21.53
CA LYS A 66 -6.72 -22.27 22.30
C LYS A 66 -5.85 -21.66 23.41
N GLY A 67 -6.02 -20.37 23.68
CA GLY A 67 -5.37 -19.67 24.79
C GLY A 67 -3.95 -19.16 24.49
N VAL A 68 -3.47 -19.20 23.24
CA VAL A 68 -2.15 -18.68 22.88
C VAL A 68 -2.19 -17.15 22.93
N PRO A 69 -1.35 -16.47 23.74
CA PRO A 69 -1.34 -15.01 23.81
C PRO A 69 -0.83 -14.38 22.52
N ALA A 70 -1.52 -13.34 22.03
CA ALA A 70 -1.14 -12.63 20.81
C ALA A 70 0.22 -11.93 20.95
N GLU A 71 0.54 -11.38 22.13
CA GLU A 71 1.83 -10.76 22.43
C GLU A 71 3.03 -11.72 22.30
N LYS A 72 2.80 -13.03 22.48
CA LYS A 72 3.82 -14.08 22.38
C LYS A 72 3.86 -14.72 21.00
N THR A 73 3.04 -14.26 20.08
CA THR A 73 2.93 -14.82 18.73
C THR A 73 3.41 -13.78 17.74
N LYS A 74 4.59 -14.01 17.14
CA LYS A 74 5.08 -13.26 15.99
C LYS A 74 5.11 -14.17 14.77
N ALA A 75 4.69 -13.65 13.62
CA ALA A 75 4.89 -14.33 12.35
C ALA A 75 6.35 -14.19 11.89
N TRP A 76 6.81 -15.12 11.05
CA TRP A 76 8.19 -15.15 10.56
C TRP A 76 8.62 -13.84 9.85
N TYR A 77 7.70 -13.14 9.19
CA TYR A 77 7.97 -11.87 8.49
C TYR A 77 8.02 -10.65 9.43
N GLN A 78 7.84 -10.85 10.73
CA GLN A 78 7.82 -9.80 11.76
C GLN A 78 9.16 -9.69 12.51
N GLN A 79 10.25 -10.04 11.82
CA GLN A 79 11.60 -10.10 12.38
C GLN A 79 12.42 -8.82 12.17
N PHE A 80 11.91 -7.87 11.36
CA PHE A 80 12.61 -6.63 11.03
C PHE A 80 12.35 -5.54 12.07
N ASP A 81 13.31 -4.63 12.20
CA ASP A 81 13.21 -3.44 13.05
C ASP A 81 12.07 -2.52 12.63
N THR A 82 11.66 -2.60 11.36
CA THR A 82 10.49 -1.90 10.80
C THR A 82 9.16 -2.52 11.25
N TYR A 83 9.18 -3.63 11.99
CA TYR A 83 8.01 -4.26 12.61
C TYR A 83 8.06 -4.08 14.13
N GLN A 84 7.47 -3.00 14.63
CA GLN A 84 7.35 -2.73 16.07
C GLN A 84 5.89 -2.78 16.55
N GLY A 85 5.72 -3.01 17.86
CA GLY A 85 4.42 -3.01 18.55
C GLY A 85 3.63 -4.32 18.49
N ALA A 86 2.52 -4.36 19.23
CA ALA A 86 1.64 -5.52 19.36
C ALA A 86 0.99 -5.94 18.03
N GLN A 87 0.59 -7.21 17.89
CA GLN A 87 -0.19 -7.67 16.73
C GLN A 87 -1.36 -6.72 16.45
N ASP A 88 -1.58 -6.42 15.17
CA ASP A 88 -2.62 -5.50 14.76
C ASP A 88 -3.28 -6.00 13.47
N SER A 89 -4.46 -5.47 13.15
CA SER A 89 -5.21 -5.85 11.95
C SER A 89 -4.50 -5.38 10.67
N PHE A 90 -4.87 -5.97 9.53
CA PHE A 90 -4.26 -5.66 8.24
C PHE A 90 -4.30 -4.16 7.92
N HIS A 91 -5.48 -3.54 7.95
CA HIS A 91 -5.65 -2.12 7.64
C HIS A 91 -4.81 -1.25 8.56
N ARG A 92 -4.78 -1.57 9.84
CA ARG A 92 -4.05 -0.79 10.82
C ARG A 92 -2.56 -0.87 10.66
N ARG A 93 -2.02 -2.04 10.32
CA ARG A 93 -0.60 -2.18 10.00
C ARG A 93 -0.19 -1.32 8.81
N HIS A 94 -1.07 -1.11 7.83
CA HIS A 94 -0.76 -0.36 6.62
C HIS A 94 -1.09 1.14 6.69
N LEU A 95 -2.03 1.55 7.56
CA LEU A 95 -2.53 2.93 7.59
C LEU A 95 -2.26 3.66 8.91
N THR A 96 -2.12 2.92 10.02
CA THR A 96 -2.08 3.53 11.37
C THR A 96 -0.87 3.19 12.20
N SER A 97 -0.10 2.17 11.83
CA SER A 97 1.14 1.84 12.53
C SER A 97 2.15 2.99 12.40
N ASP A 98 3.00 3.15 13.42
CA ASP A 98 3.94 4.27 13.44
C ASP A 98 4.86 4.26 12.24
N PHE A 99 5.38 3.09 11.86
CA PHE A 99 6.23 2.96 10.67
C PHE A 99 5.45 3.27 9.39
N ALA A 100 4.21 2.76 9.26
CA ALA A 100 3.35 3.06 8.11
C ALA A 100 3.14 4.56 7.90
N ARG A 101 2.76 5.29 8.95
CA ARG A 101 2.54 6.75 8.87
C ARG A 101 3.80 7.53 8.51
N GLN A 102 4.97 6.97 8.78
CA GLN A 102 6.25 7.60 8.46
C GLN A 102 6.63 7.44 6.98
N VAL A 103 6.42 6.25 6.40
CA VAL A 103 7.00 5.91 5.09
C VAL A 103 5.95 5.69 3.99
N MET A 104 4.71 5.40 4.36
CA MET A 104 3.61 5.14 3.43
C MET A 104 2.64 6.31 3.39
N ASP A 105 1.98 6.46 2.25
CA ASP A 105 0.89 7.43 2.02
C ASP A 105 -0.27 6.73 1.32
N LEU A 106 -0.63 5.55 1.83
CA LEU A 106 -1.69 4.72 1.26
C LEU A 106 -3.06 5.32 1.57
N THR A 107 -3.95 5.25 0.57
CA THR A 107 -5.37 5.61 0.68
C THR A 107 -6.24 4.36 0.49
N CYS A 108 -7.52 4.44 0.81
CA CYS A 108 -8.49 3.39 0.52
C CYS A 108 -8.49 3.03 -0.97
N ALA A 109 -8.47 4.05 -1.84
CA ALA A 109 -8.50 3.92 -3.30
C ALA A 109 -7.21 3.33 -3.90
N PHE A 110 -6.07 3.35 -3.17
CA PHE A 110 -4.85 2.67 -3.61
C PHE A 110 -5.10 1.15 -3.73
N CYS A 111 -5.70 0.55 -2.70
CA CYS A 111 -6.02 -0.88 -2.66
C CYS A 111 -7.34 -1.21 -3.36
N HIS A 112 -8.38 -0.44 -3.06
CA HIS A 112 -9.75 -0.68 -3.52
C HIS A 112 -10.03 0.14 -4.78
N GLN A 113 -9.79 -0.46 -5.93
CA GLN A 113 -9.90 0.21 -7.23
C GLN A 113 -11.29 0.05 -7.89
N GLY A 114 -12.27 -0.33 -7.07
CA GLY A 114 -13.61 -0.69 -7.51
C GLY A 114 -13.74 -2.18 -7.87
N HIS A 115 -14.98 -2.67 -7.79
CA HIS A 115 -15.40 -3.99 -8.27
C HIS A 115 -16.85 -3.90 -8.73
N ASP A 116 -17.21 -4.68 -9.74
CA ASP A 116 -18.62 -4.94 -10.05
C ASP A 116 -19.00 -6.30 -9.46
N PRO A 117 -19.97 -6.38 -8.54
CA PRO A 117 -20.44 -7.66 -8.01
C PRO A 117 -21.01 -8.62 -9.07
N ARG A 118 -21.27 -8.15 -10.30
CA ARG A 118 -21.64 -8.98 -11.47
C ARG A 118 -20.45 -9.47 -12.29
N GLU A 119 -19.22 -9.08 -11.94
CA GLU A 119 -18.02 -9.56 -12.65
C GLU A 119 -17.87 -11.07 -12.48
N GLU A 120 -17.99 -11.79 -13.59
CA GLU A 120 -17.79 -13.23 -13.67
C GLU A 120 -16.56 -13.54 -14.54
N SER A 121 -15.81 -14.57 -14.17
CA SER A 121 -14.71 -15.05 -15.01
C SER A 121 -15.23 -15.47 -16.35
N ALA A 122 -14.52 -15.09 -17.41
CA ALA A 122 -14.77 -15.64 -18.74
C ALA A 122 -14.83 -17.18 -18.68
N VAL A 123 -15.90 -17.76 -19.22
CA VAL A 123 -16.07 -19.19 -19.42
C VAL A 123 -16.24 -19.43 -20.93
N PRO A 124 -15.32 -20.16 -21.58
CA PRO A 124 -14.11 -20.78 -21.03
C PRO A 124 -13.06 -19.74 -20.59
N PRO A 125 -12.09 -20.10 -19.73
CA PRO A 125 -11.00 -19.21 -19.33
C PRO A 125 -10.32 -18.58 -20.55
N LEU A 126 -9.97 -17.29 -20.44
CA LEU A 126 -9.21 -16.61 -21.49
C LEU A 126 -7.86 -17.32 -21.70
N PRO A 127 -7.39 -17.49 -22.95
CA PRO A 127 -6.05 -18.00 -23.22
C PRO A 127 -4.98 -17.18 -22.48
N ALA A 128 -3.93 -17.86 -22.00
CA ALA A 128 -2.78 -17.21 -21.41
C ALA A 128 -2.20 -16.17 -22.40
N GLY A 129 -1.94 -14.94 -21.93
CA GLY A 129 -1.46 -13.84 -22.76
C GLY A 129 -2.54 -12.96 -23.38
N THR A 130 -3.82 -13.16 -23.06
CA THR A 130 -4.89 -12.23 -23.47
C THR A 130 -4.65 -10.83 -22.86
N PRO A 131 -4.65 -9.74 -23.65
CA PRO A 131 -4.25 -8.38 -23.20
C PRO A 131 -5.06 -7.78 -22.05
N LYS A 132 -6.23 -8.37 -21.74
CA LYS A 132 -7.01 -8.07 -20.54
C LYS A 132 -7.01 -9.31 -19.67
N PRO A 133 -6.05 -9.49 -18.76
CA PRO A 133 -6.19 -10.49 -17.72
C PRO A 133 -7.44 -10.12 -16.91
N PHE A 134 -8.55 -10.79 -17.20
CA PHE A 134 -9.75 -10.68 -16.40
C PHE A 134 -9.37 -11.14 -15.01
N THR A 135 -9.39 -10.23 -14.04
CA THR A 135 -9.15 -10.65 -12.67
C THR A 135 -10.45 -10.63 -11.89
N LEU A 136 -10.94 -11.82 -11.57
CA LEU A 136 -11.94 -12.05 -10.54
C LEU A 136 -11.42 -11.44 -9.23
N ARG A 137 -11.81 -10.21 -8.90
CA ARG A 137 -11.32 -9.58 -7.67
C ARG A 137 -12.49 -9.30 -6.76
N LYS A 138 -12.43 -9.88 -5.58
CA LYS A 138 -13.23 -9.54 -4.41
C LYS A 138 -12.84 -8.16 -3.85
N GLN A 139 -12.74 -7.11 -4.68
CA GLN A 139 -12.42 -5.71 -4.35
C GLN A 139 -10.95 -5.24 -4.49
N VAL A 140 -9.93 -6.10 -4.47
CA VAL A 140 -8.50 -5.68 -4.49
C VAL A 140 -7.64 -6.45 -5.49
N ASN A 141 -6.77 -5.72 -6.20
CA ASN A 141 -5.76 -6.28 -7.11
C ASN A 141 -4.43 -6.59 -6.43
N ALA A 142 -4.29 -7.83 -5.94
CA ALA A 142 -3.06 -8.31 -5.31
C ALA A 142 -1.78 -8.11 -6.16
N GLU A 143 -1.82 -8.26 -7.48
CA GLU A 143 -0.61 -8.16 -8.33
C GLU A 143 -0.13 -6.72 -8.52
N THR A 144 -1.07 -5.76 -8.49
CA THR A 144 -0.78 -4.32 -8.68
C THR A 144 -0.95 -3.50 -7.40
N THR A 145 -1.13 -4.16 -6.26
CA THR A 145 -1.27 -3.54 -4.94
C THR A 145 -0.34 -4.21 -3.93
N CYS A 146 -0.56 -5.50 -3.65
CA CYS A 146 0.15 -6.21 -2.59
C CYS A 146 1.55 -6.66 -3.03
N LEU A 147 1.65 -7.22 -4.24
CA LEU A 147 2.90 -7.76 -4.78
C LEU A 147 4.01 -6.71 -4.86
N MET A 148 3.65 -5.44 -5.05
CA MET A 148 4.59 -4.31 -5.02
C MET A 148 5.43 -4.35 -3.73
N CYS A 149 4.78 -4.43 -2.56
CA CYS A 149 5.46 -4.38 -1.26
C CYS A 149 5.80 -5.76 -0.67
N HIS A 150 5.19 -6.83 -1.19
CA HIS A 150 5.28 -8.19 -0.65
C HIS A 150 5.86 -9.20 -1.64
N GLY A 151 6.52 -8.74 -2.70
CA GLY A 151 7.25 -9.58 -3.64
C GLY A 151 8.53 -10.15 -3.01
N ALA A 152 9.05 -11.21 -3.65
CA ALA A 152 10.35 -11.78 -3.30
C ALA A 152 11.49 -10.78 -3.56
N PHE A 153 12.61 -10.98 -2.86
CA PHE A 153 13.83 -10.20 -3.06
C PHE A 153 14.45 -10.49 -4.44
N PRO A 154 14.63 -9.48 -5.32
CA PRO A 154 15.04 -9.72 -6.70
C PRO A 154 16.58 -9.74 -6.85
N ASN A 155 17.28 -10.57 -6.08
CA ASN A 155 18.76 -10.63 -6.05
C ASN A 155 19.38 -10.79 -7.45
N GLU A 156 18.85 -11.70 -8.26
CA GLU A 156 19.33 -11.94 -9.64
C GLU A 156 19.19 -10.71 -10.53
N SER A 157 18.07 -9.98 -10.41
CA SER A 157 17.86 -8.72 -11.18
C SER A 157 18.80 -7.60 -10.73
N MET A 158 19.38 -7.71 -9.54
CA MET A 158 20.37 -6.78 -8.99
C MET A 158 21.81 -7.24 -9.21
N GLY A 159 22.03 -8.40 -9.83
CA GLY A 159 23.36 -8.98 -10.01
C GLY A 159 23.99 -9.51 -8.71
N LEU A 160 23.16 -9.78 -7.70
CA LEU A 160 23.62 -10.26 -6.40
C LEU A 160 23.61 -11.81 -6.38
N PRO A 161 24.69 -12.46 -5.89
CA PRO A 161 24.87 -13.91 -6.04
C PRO A 161 23.94 -14.75 -5.16
N GLU A 162 23.46 -14.22 -4.04
CA GLU A 162 22.65 -14.93 -3.05
C GLU A 162 21.47 -14.09 -2.53
N SER A 163 20.69 -14.64 -1.58
CA SER A 163 19.64 -13.89 -0.88
C SER A 163 20.21 -12.79 0.01
N TRP A 164 19.44 -11.73 0.27
CA TRP A 164 19.84 -10.67 1.21
C TRP A 164 20.25 -11.23 2.58
N ALA A 165 19.52 -12.21 3.12
CA ALA A 165 19.81 -12.80 4.41
C ALA A 165 21.20 -13.46 4.48
N ALA A 166 21.71 -13.96 3.36
CA ALA A 166 23.02 -14.61 3.29
C ALA A 166 24.16 -13.61 3.10
N MET A 167 23.96 -12.55 2.31
CA MET A 167 25.01 -11.56 1.99
C MET A 167 24.99 -10.29 2.84
N ARG A 168 23.96 -10.09 3.67
CA ARG A 168 23.81 -8.86 4.46
C ARG A 168 25.07 -8.55 5.25
N ALA A 169 25.68 -9.57 5.89
CA ALA A 169 26.88 -9.38 6.70
C ALA A 169 28.08 -8.89 5.88
N ASP A 170 28.18 -9.28 4.61
CA ASP A 170 29.28 -8.85 3.73
C ASP A 170 29.07 -7.42 3.22
N LEU A 171 27.81 -7.01 3.02
CA LEU A 171 27.44 -5.67 2.57
C LEU A 171 27.27 -4.66 3.72
N GLU A 172 27.10 -5.15 4.95
CA GLU A 172 26.97 -4.36 6.18
C GLU A 172 28.01 -4.78 7.22
N PRO A 173 29.32 -4.61 6.92
CA PRO A 173 30.35 -4.78 7.94
C PRO A 173 30.18 -3.75 9.06
N GLU A 174 30.90 -3.93 10.16
CA GLU A 174 30.82 -3.05 11.32
C GLU A 174 30.97 -1.56 10.93
N GLY A 175 30.01 -0.74 11.36
CA GLY A 175 29.95 0.70 11.04
C GLY A 175 29.17 1.05 9.76
N VAL A 176 28.76 0.07 8.95
CA VAL A 176 27.88 0.29 7.79
C VAL A 176 26.43 0.01 8.17
N ALA A 177 25.60 1.05 8.18
CA ALA A 177 24.21 0.95 8.64
C ALA A 177 23.25 0.35 7.59
N ASN A 178 23.52 0.55 6.29
CA ASN A 178 22.68 0.04 5.22
C ASN A 178 23.48 -0.23 3.94
N GLY A 179 23.72 -1.51 3.67
CA GLY A 179 24.48 -1.97 2.50
C GLY A 179 23.72 -1.80 1.17
N CYS A 180 22.40 -1.57 1.21
CA CYS A 180 21.65 -1.26 -0.01
C CYS A 180 22.08 0.09 -0.61
N LEU A 181 22.60 1.02 0.20
CA LEU A 181 22.96 2.37 -0.24
C LEU A 181 24.25 2.40 -1.07
N THR A 182 25.12 1.39 -0.94
CA THR A 182 26.32 1.23 -1.79
C THR A 182 25.98 1.27 -3.27
N CYS A 183 24.87 0.65 -3.67
CA CYS A 183 24.40 0.74 -5.06
C CYS A 183 23.35 1.82 -5.24
N HIS A 184 22.38 1.92 -4.32
CA HIS A 184 21.22 2.76 -4.54
C HIS A 184 21.49 4.26 -4.30
N GLU A 185 22.40 4.65 -3.43
CA GLU A 185 22.72 6.08 -3.19
C GLU A 185 24.00 6.51 -3.92
N GLU A 186 25.02 5.66 -3.91
CA GLU A 186 26.38 6.05 -4.34
C GLU A 186 26.63 5.80 -5.83
N GLN A 187 26.03 4.76 -6.41
CA GLN A 187 26.35 4.32 -7.77
C GLN A 187 25.24 4.62 -8.78
N PHE A 188 24.03 4.11 -8.56
CA PHE A 188 22.93 4.21 -9.53
C PHE A 188 21.55 4.12 -8.87
N ARG A 189 20.50 4.53 -9.59
CA ARG A 189 19.11 4.56 -9.08
C ARG A 189 18.95 5.42 -7.81
N THR A 190 19.54 6.61 -7.86
CA THR A 190 19.59 7.60 -6.76
C THR A 190 18.26 8.33 -6.52
N GLN A 191 17.34 8.29 -7.48
CA GLN A 191 15.98 8.80 -7.32
C GLN A 191 15.00 7.63 -7.22
N ARG A 192 14.53 7.35 -6.00
CA ARG A 192 13.63 6.24 -5.68
C ARG A 192 12.30 6.74 -5.14
N HIS A 193 11.33 5.82 -5.06
CA HIS A 193 10.07 6.03 -4.34
C HIS A 193 9.27 7.28 -4.76
N ARG A 194 9.48 7.79 -5.99
CA ARG A 194 8.78 8.97 -6.56
C ARG A 194 7.37 8.61 -7.02
N VAL A 195 6.56 8.19 -6.06
CA VAL A 195 5.17 7.77 -6.24
C VAL A 195 4.28 8.42 -5.19
N THR A 196 2.99 8.54 -5.48
CA THR A 196 2.03 9.21 -4.59
C THR A 196 1.73 8.43 -3.32
N TYR A 197 1.84 7.10 -3.33
CA TYR A 197 1.49 6.24 -2.19
C TYR A 197 2.64 5.97 -1.20
N LEU A 198 3.79 6.61 -1.39
CA LEU A 198 4.97 6.52 -0.50
C LEU A 198 5.49 7.92 -0.17
N ARG A 199 6.23 8.03 0.93
CA ARG A 199 6.90 9.25 1.39
C ARG A 199 8.41 9.16 1.13
N PRO A 200 8.90 9.54 -0.07
CA PRO A 200 10.28 9.27 -0.49
C PRO A 200 11.30 9.85 0.49
N GLU A 201 11.17 11.11 0.87
CA GLU A 201 12.15 11.79 1.74
C GLU A 201 12.26 11.10 3.11
N ALA A 202 11.13 10.65 3.65
CA ALA A 202 11.09 9.95 4.93
C ALA A 202 11.70 8.53 4.84
N ILE A 203 11.56 7.86 3.69
CA ILE A 203 12.20 6.58 3.40
C ILE A 203 13.71 6.78 3.31
N GLU A 204 14.18 7.72 2.48
CA GLU A 204 15.62 7.92 2.27
C GLU A 204 16.34 8.30 3.56
N GLU A 205 15.75 9.15 4.39
CA GLU A 205 16.35 9.52 5.68
C GLU A 205 16.44 8.35 6.66
N ARG A 206 15.47 7.42 6.64
CA ARG A 206 15.49 6.23 7.50
C ARG A 206 16.40 5.15 6.96
N ALA A 207 16.50 5.02 5.64
CA ALA A 207 17.36 4.06 4.98
C ALA A 207 18.82 4.24 5.41
N LYS A 208 19.27 5.46 5.70
CA LYS A 208 20.62 5.73 6.24
C LYS A 208 20.92 5.03 7.57
N LYS A 209 19.90 4.58 8.30
CA LYS A 209 20.02 4.01 9.65
C LYS A 209 19.88 2.49 9.68
N SER A 210 19.23 1.89 8.68
CA SER A 210 19.02 0.43 8.63
C SER A 210 18.54 0.01 7.24
N SER A 211 19.10 -1.09 6.72
CA SER A 211 18.60 -1.77 5.52
C SER A 211 17.23 -2.40 5.68
N ASP A 212 16.72 -2.57 6.90
CA ASP A 212 15.38 -3.12 7.12
C ASP A 212 14.29 -2.22 6.52
N VAL A 213 14.58 -0.94 6.28
CA VAL A 213 13.72 -0.02 5.52
C VAL A 213 13.59 -0.46 4.06
N CYS A 214 14.71 -0.87 3.45
CA CYS A 214 14.75 -1.33 2.06
C CYS A 214 14.28 -2.78 1.98
N TYR A 215 14.97 -3.69 2.65
CA TYR A 215 14.70 -5.11 2.61
C TYR A 215 13.30 -5.44 3.12
N GLY A 216 12.81 -4.76 4.17
CA GLY A 216 11.45 -4.97 4.68
C GLY A 216 10.34 -4.79 3.63
N CYS A 217 10.54 -3.89 2.67
CA CYS A 217 9.62 -3.63 1.56
C CYS A 217 9.98 -4.38 0.27
N HIS A 218 11.25 -4.76 0.08
CA HIS A 218 11.75 -5.39 -1.14
C HIS A 218 12.06 -6.87 -1.01
N GLY A 219 11.54 -7.57 0.01
CA GLY A 219 11.65 -9.04 0.10
C GLY A 219 11.61 -9.64 1.50
N GLY A 220 11.85 -8.83 2.53
CA GLY A 220 11.80 -9.26 3.92
C GLY A 220 10.40 -9.72 4.33
N ARG A 221 9.35 -9.12 3.74
CA ARG A 221 7.96 -9.50 3.98
C ARG A 221 7.32 -10.15 2.75
N ALA A 222 8.07 -11.03 2.09
CA ALA A 222 7.62 -11.70 0.88
C ALA A 222 6.45 -12.66 1.17
N TRP A 223 5.24 -12.28 0.76
CA TRP A 223 4.09 -13.20 0.74
C TRP A 223 3.97 -13.93 -0.60
N TYR A 224 4.54 -13.34 -1.65
CA TYR A 224 4.56 -13.90 -2.99
C TYR A 224 5.93 -14.47 -3.30
N ARG A 225 5.95 -15.60 -4.01
CA ARG A 225 7.18 -16.28 -4.46
C ARG A 225 7.89 -15.54 -5.61
N ILE A 226 7.21 -14.57 -6.22
CA ILE A 226 7.70 -13.81 -7.35
C ILE A 226 8.07 -12.39 -6.92
N SER A 227 9.05 -11.80 -7.59
CA SER A 227 9.40 -10.38 -7.41
C SER A 227 8.41 -9.49 -8.16
N TYR A 228 8.14 -8.30 -7.62
CA TYR A 228 7.41 -7.30 -8.41
C TYR A 228 8.33 -6.71 -9.50
N PRO A 229 7.89 -6.65 -10.77
CA PRO A 229 8.69 -6.12 -11.86
C PRO A 229 8.69 -4.58 -11.85
N TYR A 230 9.34 -3.98 -10.86
CA TYR A 230 9.47 -2.53 -10.75
C TYR A 230 9.98 -1.89 -12.05
N PRO A 231 9.49 -0.68 -12.40
CA PRO A 231 9.97 0.04 -13.56
C PRO A 231 11.50 0.20 -13.57
N ARG A 232 12.11 0.01 -14.75
CA ARG A 232 13.54 0.23 -14.99
C ARG A 232 13.74 1.64 -15.54
N THR A 233 13.54 2.65 -14.68
CA THR A 233 13.74 4.05 -15.06
C THR A 233 15.20 4.33 -15.41
N PRO A 234 15.49 5.04 -16.52
CA PRO A 234 16.86 5.36 -16.90
C PRO A 234 17.66 6.07 -15.80
N TRP A 235 18.94 5.72 -15.65
CA TRP A 235 19.88 6.42 -14.76
C TRP A 235 21.15 6.83 -15.51
N PRO A 236 21.92 7.82 -15.00
CA PRO A 236 23.17 8.24 -15.64
C PRO A 236 24.16 7.06 -15.75
N GLY A 237 24.75 6.87 -16.94
CA GLY A 237 25.71 5.78 -17.17
C GLY A 237 25.10 4.39 -17.29
N MET A 238 23.78 4.28 -17.39
CA MET A 238 23.09 3.01 -17.63
C MET A 238 23.43 2.44 -19.00
N ASP A 239 23.75 1.14 -19.01
CA ASP A 239 23.99 0.40 -20.26
C ASP A 239 22.75 0.48 -21.18
N PRO A 240 22.92 0.86 -22.46
CA PRO A 240 21.83 0.85 -23.44
C PRO A 240 21.29 -0.56 -23.71
N GLU A 241 22.08 -1.61 -23.49
CA GLU A 241 21.61 -2.99 -23.59
C GLU A 241 20.58 -3.29 -22.49
N VAL A 242 19.46 -3.89 -22.89
CA VAL A 242 18.38 -4.27 -21.98
C VAL A 242 18.50 -5.76 -21.67
N PRO A 243 18.86 -6.14 -20.41
CA PRO A 243 18.94 -7.55 -20.03
C PRO A 243 17.60 -8.27 -20.23
N ASP A 244 17.66 -9.58 -20.48
CA ASP A 244 16.47 -10.40 -20.75
C ASP A 244 15.36 -10.25 -19.69
N TRP A 245 15.72 -10.23 -18.41
CA TRP A 245 14.77 -10.06 -17.30
C TRP A 245 14.05 -8.70 -17.30
N ALA A 246 14.59 -7.70 -18.02
CA ALA A 246 14.10 -6.33 -18.05
C ALA A 246 13.30 -5.99 -19.32
N LYS A 247 13.29 -6.84 -20.35
CA LYS A 247 12.68 -6.54 -21.66
C LYS A 247 11.21 -6.08 -21.59
N ASN A 248 10.45 -6.62 -20.65
CA ASN A 248 9.02 -6.31 -20.48
C ASN A 248 8.74 -5.30 -19.34
N ARG A 249 9.77 -4.68 -18.76
CA ARG A 249 9.59 -3.72 -17.66
C ARG A 249 9.34 -2.31 -18.20
N PRO A 250 8.38 -1.57 -17.63
CA PRO A 250 8.17 -0.18 -17.99
C PRO A 250 9.38 0.67 -17.59
N ASN A 251 9.59 1.81 -18.24
CA ASN A 251 10.65 2.76 -17.89
C ASN A 251 10.19 3.85 -16.91
N GLN A 252 8.91 3.85 -16.54
CA GLN A 252 8.30 4.82 -15.63
C GLN A 252 7.25 4.13 -14.77
N SER A 253 7.00 4.69 -13.58
CA SER A 253 5.90 4.27 -12.71
C SER A 253 4.54 4.37 -13.42
N ASP A 254 3.55 3.62 -12.93
CA ASP A 254 2.16 3.72 -13.39
C ASP A 254 1.70 5.18 -13.34
N PRO A 255 1.14 5.75 -14.43
CA PRO A 255 0.64 7.13 -14.46
C PRO A 255 -0.28 7.50 -13.29
N ARG A 256 -1.06 6.54 -12.77
CA ARG A 256 -1.95 6.75 -11.61
C ARG A 256 -1.21 7.17 -10.34
N TYR A 257 0.06 6.81 -10.22
CA TYR A 257 0.85 7.01 -9.01
C TYR A 257 2.03 7.95 -9.21
N ARG A 258 2.19 8.57 -10.39
CA ARG A 258 3.26 9.52 -10.60
C ARG A 258 3.02 10.77 -9.77
N ARG A 259 4.09 11.28 -9.15
CA ARG A 259 4.06 12.61 -8.56
C ARG A 259 4.03 13.67 -9.69
N PRO A 260 3.43 14.84 -9.45
CA PRO A 260 3.50 15.98 -10.36
C PRO A 260 4.95 16.39 -10.69
#